data_AF-A0AAW7YB06-F1
#
_entry.id   AF-A0AAW7YB06-F1
#
_cell.length_a   1.000
_cell.length_b   1.000
_cell.length_c   1.000
_cell.angle_alpha   90.00
_cell.angle_beta   90.00
_cell.angle_gamma   90.00
#
_symmetry.space_group_name_H-M   'P 1'
#
loop_
_entity.id
_entity.type
_entity.pdbx_description
1 polymer ?
#
loop_
_entity_poly.entity_id
_entity_poly.type
_entity_poly.pdbx_seq_one_letter_code
_entity_poly.pdbx_strand_id
1 'polypeptide(L)' 'MHFESFSDFLAMGGYASYVWSAYGISFLAMLWILLSSLQKKRRLMAELKNKIAREQRIEDAKKLENTL' A
#
# COMPACT_ATOMS: atom_id res chain seq x y z
N MET A 1 19.57 -29.98 24.61
CA MET A 1 18.60 -29.73 23.52
C MET A 1 19.18 -28.61 22.66
N HIS A 2 18.97 -28.55 21.33
CA HIS A 2 19.75 -27.61 20.49
C HIS A 2 19.46 -26.12 20.72
N PHE A 3 18.37 -25.78 21.40
CA PHE A 3 18.09 -24.46 21.93
C PHE A 3 17.51 -24.64 23.34
N GLU A 4 18.22 -24.14 24.34
CA GLU A 4 17.81 -24.27 25.76
C GLU A 4 16.85 -23.12 26.16
N SER A 5 16.72 -22.08 25.33
CA SER A 5 15.81 -20.95 25.55
C SER A 5 15.36 -20.26 24.25
N PHE A 6 14.25 -19.51 24.33
CA PHE A 6 13.78 -18.65 23.23
C PHE A 6 14.79 -17.55 22.87
N SER A 7 15.61 -17.13 23.82
CA SER A 7 16.69 -16.17 23.61
C SER A 7 17.82 -16.76 22.75
N ASP A 8 18.17 -18.04 22.93
CA ASP A 8 19.18 -18.72 22.10
C ASP A 8 18.70 -18.91 20.66
N PHE A 9 17.39 -19.11 20.48
CA PHE A 9 16.80 -19.14 19.15
C PHE A 9 16.87 -17.77 18.46
N LEU A 10 16.70 -16.66 19.19
CA LEU A 10 16.89 -15.33 18.62
C LEU A 10 18.36 -15.00 18.37
N ALA A 11 19.27 -15.46 19.24
CA ALA A 11 20.70 -15.17 19.14
C ALA A 11 21.45 -16.10 18.15
N MET A 12 20.88 -17.27 17.80
CA MET A 12 21.40 -18.29 16.88
C MET A 12 22.94 -18.37 16.84
N GLY A 13 23.59 -18.35 18.01
CA GLY A 13 25.05 -18.47 18.13
C GLY A 13 25.87 -17.51 17.24
N GLY A 14 25.35 -16.30 16.94
CA GLY A 14 26.04 -15.30 16.12
C GLY A 14 25.52 -15.14 14.67
N TYR A 15 24.66 -16.04 14.18
CA TYR A 15 24.05 -15.93 12.84
C TYR A 15 22.75 -15.13 12.80
N ALA A 16 22.21 -14.78 13.97
CA ALA A 16 20.97 -14.05 14.13
C ALA A 16 20.88 -12.79 13.27
N SER A 17 21.96 -12.02 13.19
CA SER A 17 22.01 -10.77 12.43
C SER A 17 21.70 -11.01 10.95
N TYR A 18 22.24 -12.06 10.34
CA TYR A 18 22.00 -12.41 8.94
C TYR A 18 20.56 -12.86 8.71
N VAL A 19 20.05 -13.73 9.58
CA VAL A 19 18.69 -14.27 9.47
C VAL A 19 17.68 -13.15 9.65
N TRP A 20 17.70 -12.44 10.78
CA TRP A 20 16.73 -11.38 11.07
C TRP A 20 16.81 -10.22 10.09
N SER A 21 17.99 -9.88 9.56
CA SER A 21 18.10 -8.86 8.50
C SER A 21 17.41 -9.31 7.22
N ALA A 22 17.61 -10.56 6.78
CA ALA A 22 16.94 -11.10 5.60
C ALA A 22 15.41 -11.11 5.79
N TYR A 23 14.93 -11.62 6.93
CA TYR A 23 13.49 -11.59 7.26
C TYR A 23 12.94 -10.17 7.33
N GLY A 24 13.69 -9.23 7.93
CA GLY A 24 13.32 -7.82 8.01
C GLY A 24 13.20 -7.17 6.63
N ILE A 25 14.18 -7.38 5.75
CA ILE A 25 14.15 -6.86 4.37
C ILE A 25 12.97 -7.47 3.60
N SER A 26 12.77 -8.79 3.68
CA SER A 26 11.64 -9.44 3.02
C SER A 26 10.30 -8.93 3.54
N PHE A 27 10.15 -8.76 4.85
CA PHE A 27 8.94 -8.22 5.46
C PHE A 27 8.68 -6.78 5.01
N LEU A 28 9.72 -5.93 4.98
CA LEU A 28 9.62 -4.56 4.48
C LEU A 28 9.22 -4.52 3.00
N ALA A 29 9.81 -5.37 2.16
CA ALA A 29 9.43 -5.47 0.74
C ALA A 29 7.96 -5.88 0.56
N MET A 30 7.50 -6.85 1.36
CA MET A 30 6.10 -7.28 1.33
C MET A 30 5.15 -6.16 1.78
N LEU A 31 5.50 -5.46 2.86
CA LEU A 31 4.72 -4.32 3.36
C LEU A 31 4.69 -3.18 2.33
N TRP A 32 5.80 -2.91 1.67
CA TRP A 32 5.90 -1.92 0.61
C TRP A 32 4.94 -2.23 -0.54
N ILE A 33 4.92 -3.48 -1.01
CA ILE A 33 4.01 -3.93 -2.06
C ILE A 33 2.55 -3.78 -1.61
N LEU A 34 2.21 -4.21 -0.39
CA LEU A 34 0.87 -4.09 0.16
C LEU A 34 0.41 -2.63 0.20
N LEU A 35 1.23 -1.75 0.79
CA LEU A 35 0.93 -0.32 0.88
C LEU A 35 0.79 0.32 -0.50
N SER A 36 1.68 -0.02 -1.45
CA SER A 36 1.60 0.48 -2.82
C SER A 36 0.30 0.05 -3.52
N SER A 37 -0.15 -1.18 -3.28
CA SER A 37 -1.39 -1.72 -3.85
C SER A 37 -2.61 -0.99 -3.31
N LEU A 38 -2.65 -0.76 -1.99
CA LEU A 38 -3.73 -0.01 -1.34
C LEU A 38 -3.76 1.45 -1.84
N GLN A 39 -2.60 2.10 -1.95
CA GLN A 39 -2.51 3.47 -2.45
C GLN A 39 -2.95 3.58 -3.92
N LYS A 40 -2.56 2.63 -4.78
CA LYS A 40 -3.00 2.59 -6.18
C LYS A 40 -4.52 2.49 -6.30
N LYS A 41 -5.16 1.61 -5.52
CA LYS A 41 -6.63 1.48 -5.49
C LYS A 41 -7.30 2.80 -5.08
N ARG A 42 -6.79 3.47 -4.05
CA ARG A 42 -7.32 4.76 -3.58
C ARG A 42 -7.15 5.86 -4.64
N ARG A 43 -5.99 5.93 -5.30
CA ARG A 43 -5.73 6.90 -6.37
C ARG A 43 -6.66 6.71 -7.56
N LEU A 44 -6.84 5.46 -8.02
CA LEU A 44 -7.73 5.16 -9.13
C LEU A 44 -9.19 5.55 -8.83
N MET A 45 -9.67 5.27 -7.62
CA MET A 45 -11.01 5.67 -7.19
C MET A 45 -11.16 7.20 -7.10
N ALA A 46 -10.12 7.91 -6.63
CA ALA A 46 -10.13 9.37 -6.57
C ALA A 46 -10.13 9.99 -7.98
N GLU A 47 -9.36 9.44 -8.92
CA GLU A 47 -9.36 9.88 -10.32
C GLU A 47 -10.72 9.70 -10.99
N LEU A 48 -11.38 8.55 -10.78
CA LEU A 48 -12.70 8.30 -11.35
C LEU A 48 -13.74 9.28 -10.81
N LYS A 49 -13.76 9.53 -9.50
CA LYS A 49 -14.65 10.54 -8.89
C LYS A 49 -14.42 11.93 -9.47
N ASN A 50 -13.16 12.32 -9.66
CA ASN A 50 -12.81 13.61 -10.24
C ASN A 50 -13.24 13.75 -11.70
N LYS A 51 -13.20 12.66 -12.49
CA LYS A 51 -13.70 12.66 -13.88
C LYS A 51 -15.21 12.84 -13.93
N ILE A 52 -15.97 12.06 -13.15
CA ILE A 52 -17.43 12.17 -13.09
C ILE A 52 -17.86 13.58 -12.68
N ALA A 53 -17.23 14.16 -11.65
CA ALA A 53 -17.55 15.51 -11.20
C ALA A 53 -17.25 16.60 -12.24
N ARG A 54 -16.30 16.37 -13.17
CA ARG A 54 -16.04 17.29 -14.28
C ARG A 54 -17.10 17.18 -15.36
N GLU A 55 -17.48 15.95 -15.72
CA GLU A 55 -18.50 15.69 -16.74
C GLU A 55 -19.85 16.27 -16.32
N GLN A 56 -20.25 16.10 -15.06
CA GLN A 56 -21.49 16.68 -14.51
C GLN A 56 -21.52 18.21 -14.65
N ARG A 57 -20.43 18.91 -14.31
CA ARG A 57 -20.37 20.38 -14.45
C ARG A 57 -20.52 20.85 -15.89
N ILE A 58 -19.98 20.10 -16.85
CA ILE A 58 -20.09 20.44 -18.27
C ILE A 58 -21.53 20.18 -18.75
N GLU A 59 -22.15 19.11 -18.30
CA GLU A 59 -23.55 18.80 -18.63
C GLU A 59 -24.52 19.84 -18.06
N ASP A 60 -24.33 20.25 -16.81
CA ASP A 60 -25.15 21.28 -16.16
C ASP A 60 -25.01 22.64 -16.86
N ALA A 61 -23.79 23.02 -17.27
CA ALA A 61 -23.57 24.23 -18.05
C ALA A 61 -24.28 24.18 -19.42
N LYS A 62 -24.26 23.04 -20.10
CA LYS A 62 -24.98 22.85 -21.38
C LYS A 62 -26.50 22.87 -21.20
N LYS A 63 -27.02 22.35 -20.09
CA LYS A 63 -28.47 22.41 -19.78
C LYS A 63 -28.92 23.85 -19.56
N LEU A 64 -28.14 24.64 -18.83
CA LEU A 64 -28.40 26.07 -18.62
C LEU A 64 -28.43 26.87 -19.93
N GLU A 65 -27.48 26.60 -20.84
CA GLU A 65 -27.41 27.26 -22.15
C GLU A 65 -28.62 26.92 -23.04
N ASN A 66 -29.14 25.69 -22.99
CA ASN A 66 -30.29 25.25 -23.80
C ASN A 66 -31.66 25.72 -23.24
N THR A 67 -31.69 26.35 -22.07
CA THR A 67 -32.92 26.89 -21.45
C THR A 67 -33.09 28.41 -21.60
N LEU A 68 -32.16 29.10 -22.26
CA LEU A 68 -32.22 30.54 -22.59
C LEU A 68 -32.60 30.73 -24.07
#